data_AF-A0A2J5Q9Z2-F1
#
_entry.id   AF-A0A2J5Q9Z2-F1
#
_cell.length_a   1.000
_cell.length_b   1.000
_cell.length_c   1.000
_cell.angle_alpha   90.00
_cell.angle_beta   90.00
_cell.angle_gamma   90.00
#
_symmetry.space_group_name_H-M   'P 1'
#
loop_
_entity.id
_entity.type
_entity.pdbx_description
1 polymer ?
#
loop_
_entity_poly.entity_id
_entity_poly.type
_entity_poly.pdbx_seq_one_letter_code
_entity_poly.pdbx_strand_id
1 'polypeptide(L)' 'SKDVTDRVKAGELIGMVAQQVGGKGGGRPDMAQAGGTDASALPAALASVKGWVSAKL' A
#
# COMPACT_ATOMS: atom_id res chain seq x y z
N SER A 1 6.52 -5.99 -14.78
CA SER A 1 6.29 -7.33 -15.34
C SER A 1 5.35 -8.10 -14.42
N LYS A 2 4.71 -9.17 -14.90
CA LYS A 2 3.83 -10.03 -14.06
C LYS A 2 4.55 -10.58 -12.82
N ASP A 3 5.86 -10.83 -12.93
CA ASP A 3 6.69 -11.38 -11.84
C ASP A 3 6.67 -10.51 -10.57
N VAL A 4 6.64 -9.18 -10.74
CA VAL A 4 6.58 -8.24 -9.61
C VAL A 4 5.16 -8.18 -9.04
N THR A 5 4.15 -8.21 -9.91
CA THR A 5 2.73 -8.20 -9.50
C THR A 5 2.35 -9.45 -8.69
N ASP A 6 2.95 -10.60 -8.98
CA ASP A 6 2.69 -11.84 -8.24
C ASP A 6 3.34 -11.85 -6.85
N ARG A 7 4.49 -11.16 -6.67
CA ARG A 7 5.18 -11.02 -5.38
C ARG A 7 4.66 -9.85 -4.55
N VAL A 8 4.31 -8.76 -5.22
CA VAL A 8 3.87 -7.48 -4.66
C VAL A 8 2.53 -7.11 -5.28
N LYS A 9 1.45 -7.45 -4.59
CA LYS A 9 0.10 -7.07 -5.01
C LYS A 9 -0.20 -5.63 -4.59
N ALA A 10 -0.59 -4.79 -5.54
CA ALA A 10 -0.92 -3.38 -5.29
C ALA A 10 -2.04 -3.23 -4.25
N GLY A 11 -3.03 -4.11 -4.26
CA GLY A 11 -4.13 -4.12 -3.29
C GLY A 11 -3.68 -4.36 -1.84
N GLU A 12 -2.72 -5.28 -1.63
CA GLU A 12 -2.18 -5.56 -0.29
C GLU A 12 -1.35 -4.38 0.21
N LEU A 13 -0.50 -3.81 -0.65
CA LEU A 13 0.31 -2.64 -0.32
C LEU A 13 -0.57 -1.45 0.06
N ILE A 14 -1.56 -1.11 -0.78
CA ILE A 14 -2.38 0.07 -0.53
C ILE A 14 -3.30 -0.12 0.68
N GLY A 15 -3.76 -1.35 0.96
CA GLY A 15 -4.53 -1.66 2.16
C GLY A 15 -3.73 -1.40 3.44
N MET A 16 -2.47 -1.82 3.47
CA MET A 16 -1.55 -1.59 4.58
C MET A 16 -1.29 -0.09 4.81
N VAL A 17 -1.10 0.70 3.75
CA VAL A 17 -0.95 2.16 3.85
C VAL A 17 -2.25 2.82 4.31
N ALA A 18 -3.40 2.41 3.77
CA ALA A 18 -4.70 2.98 4.09
C ALA A 18 -5.07 2.84 5.57
N GLN A 19 -4.79 1.67 6.17
CA GLN A 19 -5.07 1.43 7.58
C GLN A 19 -4.31 2.40 8.50
N GLN A 20 -3.08 2.78 8.14
CA GLN A 20 -2.27 3.73 8.92
C GLN A 20 -2.83 5.16 8.90
N VAL A 21 -3.60 5.52 7.87
CA VAL A 21 -4.26 6.84 7.73
C VAL A 21 -5.76 6.79 8.10
N GLY A 22 -6.19 5.78 8.86
CA GLY A 22 -7.59 5.60 9.27
C GLY A 22 -8.54 5.28 8.12
N GLY A 23 -8.00 4.70 7.05
CA GLY A 23 -8.63 4.52 5.76
C GLY A 23 -8.82 3.08 5.32
N LYS A 24 -9.34 2.93 4.10
CA LYS A 24 -9.46 1.65 3.40
C LYS A 24 -9.13 1.84 1.93
N GLY A 25 -8.71 0.76 1.29
CA GLY A 25 -8.32 0.76 -0.10
C GLY A 25 -8.52 -0.60 -0.75
N GLY A 26 -8.44 -0.59 -2.07
CA GLY A 26 -8.59 -1.80 -2.87
C GLY A 26 -8.31 -1.54 -4.34
N GLY A 27 -8.31 -2.62 -5.11
CA GLY A 27 -8.08 -2.58 -6.54
C GLY A 27 -7.58 -3.91 -7.04
N ARG A 28 -7.06 -3.90 -8.26
CA ARG A 28 -6.49 -5.07 -8.89
C ARG A 28 -5.06 -5.32 -8.42
N PRO A 29 -4.49 -6.51 -8.66
CA PRO A 29 -3.11 -6.83 -8.27
C PRO A 29 -2.09 -5.88 -8.89
N ASP A 30 -2.35 -5.38 -10.10
CA ASP A 30 -1.49 -4.46 -10.86
C ASP A 30 -1.72 -2.98 -10.51
N MET A 31 -2.89 -2.63 -9.96
CA MET A 31 -3.26 -1.25 -9.67
C MET A 31 -4.30 -1.18 -8.55
N ALA A 32 -4.03 -0.39 -7.52
CA ALA A 32 -4.98 -0.17 -6.43
C ALA A 32 -4.94 1.27 -5.91
N GLN A 33 -6.04 1.69 -5.29
CA GLN A 33 -6.22 3.03 -4.75
C GLN A 33 -6.86 2.96 -3.35
N ALA A 34 -6.55 3.96 -2.52
CA ALA A 34 -7.10 4.08 -1.18
C ALA A 34 -7.28 5.53 -0.77
N GLY A 35 -8.10 5.74 0.26
CA GLY A 35 -8.22 7.00 0.97
C GLY A 35 -8.29 6.77 2.48
N GLY A 36 -8.09 7.83 3.24
CA GLY A 36 -8.16 7.83 4.70
C GLY A 36 -8.47 9.22 5.25
N THR A 37 -8.85 9.27 6.53
CA THR A 37 -9.29 10.49 7.21
C THR A 37 -8.16 11.20 7.95
N ASP A 38 -7.06 10.50 8.27
CA ASP A 38 -5.92 11.07 8.97
C ASP A 38 -4.81 11.47 8.00
N ALA A 39 -4.89 12.71 7.51
CA ALA A 39 -3.87 13.28 6.65
C ALA A 39 -2.52 13.48 7.37
N SER A 40 -2.50 13.58 8.70
CA SER A 40 -1.28 13.80 9.48
C SER A 40 -0.41 12.55 9.56
N ALA A 41 -1.01 11.36 9.48
CA ALA A 41 -0.30 10.08 9.44
C ALA A 41 0.30 9.75 8.06
N LEU A 42 -0.11 10.47 6.99
CA LEU A 42 0.32 10.17 5.61
C LEU A 42 1.84 10.12 5.42
N PRO A 43 2.66 11.05 5.96
CA PRO A 43 4.11 10.98 5.81
C PRO A 43 4.73 9.70 6.39
N ALA A 44 4.27 9.28 7.58
CA ALA A 44 4.75 8.05 8.22
C ALA A 44 4.30 6.80 7.44
N ALA A 45 3.06 6.79 6.97
CA ALA A 45 2.51 5.72 6.15
C ALA A 45 3.31 5.54 4.84
N LEU A 46 3.65 6.63 4.15
CA LEU A 46 4.49 6.59 2.94
C LEU A 46 5.92 6.12 3.23
N ALA A 47 6.51 6.51 4.37
CA ALA A 47 7.84 6.05 4.76
C ALA A 47 7.90 4.52 4.98
N SER A 48 6.80 3.90 5.41
CA SER A 48 6.72 2.45 5.62
C SER A 48 6.79 1.62 4.33
N VAL A 49 6.42 2.21 3.18
CA VAL A 49 6.24 1.50 1.89
C VAL A 49 7.53 0.81 1.45
N LYS A 50 8.67 1.50 1.54
CA LYS A 50 9.95 0.95 1.07
C LYS A 50 10.32 -0.32 1.83
N GLY A 51 10.21 -0.29 3.16
CA GLY A 51 10.51 -1.45 4.01
C GLY A 51 9.59 -2.63 3.72
N TRP A 52 8.29 -2.36 3.53
CA TRP A 52 7.32 -3.39 3.19
C TRP A 52 7.61 -4.05 1.83
N VAL A 53 7.92 -3.26 0.79
CA VAL A 53 8.24 -3.78 -0.54
C VAL A 53 9.53 -4.59 -0.52
N SER A 54 10.58 -4.10 0.16
CA SER A 54 11.84 -4.82 0.31
C SER A 54 11.70 -6.17 1.02
N ALA A 55 10.71 -6.33 1.91
CA ALA A 55 10.44 -7.60 2.58
C ALA A 55 9.71 -8.63 1.70
N LYS A 56 9.21 -8.23 0.52
CA LYS A 56 8.45 -9.07 -0.42
C LYS A 56 9.23 -9.47 -1.68
N LEU A 57 10.39 -8.83 -1.91
CA LEU A 57 11.28 -9.09 -3.05
C LEU A 57 12.38 -10.09 -2.69
#